data_AF-A0ABD1P9H1-F1
#
_entry.id   AF-A0ABD1P9H1-F1
#
_cell.length_a   1.000
_cell.length_b   1.000
_cell.length_c   1.000
_cell.angle_alpha   90.00
_cell.angle_beta   90.00
_cell.angle_gamma   90.00
#
_symmetry.space_group_name_H-M   'P 1'
#
loop_
_entity.id
_entity.type
_entity.pdbx_description
1 polymer ?
#
loop_
_entity_poly.entity_id
_entity_poly.type
_entity_poly.pdbx_seq_one_letter_code
_entity_poly.pdbx_strand_id
1 'polypeptide(L)'
;MDSSKTGVLVELIEDVKMNEKGLERKPALLQIRSIIPVLEEGDQWPNRGFFLKVSDMSHQMFVSLLQEHNQMILGNQLKLGQFVYLKELEKSHPVPLLRDITPFSGRHV
;
A
#
# COMPACT_ATOMS: atom_id res chain seq x y z
N MET A 1 13.05 -14.23 -10.70
CA MET A 1 13.01 -13.34 -9.53
C MET A 1 12.68 -11.96 -10.07
N ASP A 2 11.42 -11.57 -10.02
CA ASP A 2 10.99 -10.29 -10.58
C ASP A 2 11.59 -9.17 -9.74
N SER A 3 12.52 -8.45 -10.35
CA SER A 3 13.23 -7.31 -9.78
C SER A 3 12.21 -6.30 -9.25
N SER A 4 12.16 -6.10 -7.94
CA SER A 4 11.65 -4.84 -7.39
C SER A 4 12.45 -3.73 -8.06
N LYS A 5 11.81 -2.96 -8.94
CA LYS A 5 12.46 -1.80 -9.55
C LYS A 5 12.57 -0.75 -8.45
N THR A 6 13.77 -0.55 -7.93
CA THR A 6 14.06 0.55 -7.01
C THR A 6 13.67 1.87 -7.68
N GLY A 7 12.85 2.69 -7.02
CA GLY A 7 12.37 3.97 -7.56
C GLY A 7 10.93 3.94 -8.09
N VAL A 8 10.26 2.79 -8.11
CA VAL A 8 8.86 2.69 -8.58
C VAL A 8 7.88 3.52 -7.75
N LEU A 9 8.19 3.80 -6.46
CA LEU A 9 7.34 4.70 -5.67
C LEU A 9 7.35 6.14 -6.21
N VAL A 10 8.48 6.60 -6.75
CA VAL A 10 8.60 7.93 -7.35
C VAL A 10 7.77 7.99 -8.63
N GLU A 11 7.88 6.97 -9.49
CA GLU A 11 7.08 6.85 -10.71
C GLU A 11 5.58 6.88 -10.40
N LEU A 12 5.13 6.10 -9.40
CA LEU A 12 3.71 6.07 -8.98
C LEU A 12 3.21 7.43 -8.47
N ILE A 13 4.04 8.19 -7.75
CA ILE A 13 3.67 9.54 -7.28
C ILE A 13 3.58 10.52 -8.44
N GLU A 14 4.48 10.43 -9.42
CA GLU A 14 4.44 11.27 -10.62
C GLU A 14 3.16 11.03 -11.44
N ASP A 15 2.76 9.76 -11.59
CA ASP A 15 1.50 9.39 -12.25
C ASP A 15 0.28 10.04 -11.58
N VAL A 16 0.22 9.97 -10.24
CA VAL A 16 -0.85 10.60 -9.45
C VAL A 16 -0.90 12.12 -9.67
N LYS A 17 0.26 12.77 -9.81
CA LYS A 17 0.33 14.22 -10.06
C LYS A 17 -0.19 14.59 -11.44
N MET A 18 0.14 13.79 -12.46
CA MET A 18 -0.28 14.04 -13.83
C MET A 18 -1.74 13.62 -14.10
N ASN A 19 -2.39 12.98 -13.12
CA ASN A 19 -3.74 12.39 -13.25
C ASN A 19 -3.81 11.40 -14.43
N GLU A 20 -2.69 10.78 -14.75
CA GLU A 20 -2.58 9.74 -15.75
C GLU A 20 -3.13 8.44 -15.16
N LYS A 21 -4.45 8.28 -15.24
CA LYS A 21 -5.11 7.02 -14.85
C LYS A 21 -4.66 5.91 -15.80
N GLY A 22 -4.13 4.83 -15.24
CA GLY A 22 -4.05 3.55 -15.96
C GLY A 22 -3.18 3.52 -17.21
N LEU A 23 -1.95 4.07 -17.17
CA LEU A 23 -0.94 3.51 -18.08
C LEU A 23 -0.83 2.01 -17.75
N GLU A 24 -0.85 1.12 -18.75
CA GLU A 24 -0.69 -0.33 -18.52
C GLU A 24 0.70 -0.62 -17.94
N ARG A 25 0.86 -0.41 -16.65
CA ARG A 25 2.07 -0.66 -15.89
C ARG A 25 1.95 -2.02 -15.23
N LYS A 26 3.07 -2.74 -15.23
CA LYS A 26 3.21 -3.94 -14.42
C LYS A 26 3.00 -3.56 -12.94
N PRO A 27 2.23 -4.32 -12.16
CA PRO A 27 2.03 -4.04 -10.74
C PRO A 27 3.37 -3.91 -10.02
N ALA A 28 3.51 -2.86 -9.20
CA ALA A 28 4.69 -2.61 -8.39
C ALA A 28 4.73 -3.58 -7.21
N LEU A 29 5.88 -4.20 -6.96
CA LEU A 29 6.09 -5.04 -5.78
C LEU A 29 6.66 -4.20 -4.64
N LEU A 30 5.88 -4.03 -3.58
CA LEU A 30 6.23 -3.19 -2.42
C LEU A 30 6.21 -4.01 -1.12
N GLN A 31 7.10 -3.70 -0.18
CA GLN A 31 7.09 -4.29 1.16
C GLN A 31 6.25 -3.45 2.13
N ILE A 32 5.37 -4.08 2.90
CA ILE A 32 4.71 -3.46 4.05
C ILE A 32 5.72 -3.31 5.19
N ARG A 33 6.02 -2.07 5.56
CA ARG A 33 6.97 -1.68 6.61
C ARG A 33 6.31 -1.25 7.91
N SER A 34 5.05 -0.84 7.87
CA SER A 34 4.28 -0.49 9.07
C SER A 34 2.79 -0.62 8.78
N ILE A 35 2.02 -0.98 9.80
CA ILE A 35 0.56 -0.96 9.81
C ILE A 35 0.16 -0.08 10.99
N ILE A 36 -0.55 1.01 10.72
CA ILE A 36 -0.93 2.00 11.72
C ILE A 36 -2.45 2.04 11.78
N PRO A 37 -3.07 1.58 12.88
CA PRO A 37 -4.51 1.72 13.06
C PRO A 37 -4.88 3.20 13.19
N VAL A 38 -5.97 3.60 12.54
CA VAL A 38 -6.58 4.92 12.75
C VAL A 38 -7.71 4.74 13.76
N LEU A 39 -7.53 5.34 14.92
CA LEU A 39 -8.48 5.29 16.03
C LEU A 39 -9.33 6.57 16.05
N GLU A 40 -10.60 6.42 16.41
CA GLU A 40 -11.41 7.53 16.89
C GLU A 40 -11.05 7.84 18.35
N GLU A 41 -11.21 9.10 18.77
CA GLU A 41 -10.94 9.48 20.15
C GLU A 41 -11.81 8.66 21.10
N GLY A 42 -11.17 7.95 22.03
CA GLY A 42 -11.84 7.11 23.02
C GLY A 42 -12.10 5.67 22.61
N ASP A 43 -11.76 5.26 21.37
CA ASP A 43 -11.87 3.85 20.94
C ASP A 43 -10.51 3.12 21.03
N GLN A 44 -10.55 1.85 21.44
CA GLN A 44 -9.38 0.95 21.49
C GLN A 44 -9.25 0.09 20.23
N TRP A 45 -10.25 0.12 19.35
CA TRP A 45 -10.26 -0.62 18.08
C TRP A 45 -10.09 0.31 16.87
N PRO A 46 -9.37 -0.12 15.81
CA PRO A 46 -9.28 0.61 14.55
C PRO A 46 -10.65 0.66 13.87
N ASN A 47 -11.37 1.75 14.11
CA ASN A 47 -12.71 1.97 13.57
C ASN A 47 -12.70 2.91 12.34
N ARG A 48 -11.58 3.62 12.08
CA ARG A 48 -11.41 4.52 10.93
C ARG A 48 -10.47 3.99 9.84
N GLY A 49 -10.05 2.73 9.95
CA GLY A 49 -9.20 2.05 8.98
C GLY A 49 -7.71 2.10 9.32
N PHE A 50 -6.86 2.00 8.31
CA PHE A 50 -5.42 1.82 8.50
C PHE A 50 -4.60 2.69 7.54
N PHE A 51 -3.51 3.25 8.06
CA PHE A 51 -2.40 3.68 7.22
C PHE A 51 -1.36 2.57 7.12
N LEU A 52 -0.76 2.44 5.95
CA LEU A 52 0.37 1.55 5.72
C LEU A 52 1.60 2.40 5.42
N LYS A 53 2.78 1.94 5.87
CA LYS A 53 4.06 2.39 5.31
C LYS A 53 4.52 1.34 4.32
N VAL A 54 4.71 1.69 3.06
CA VAL A 54 5.17 0.78 1.99
C VAL A 54 6.55 1.18 1.49
N SER A 55 7.31 0.22 0.95
CA SER A 55 8.68 0.44 0.47
C SER A 55 8.99 -0.30 -0.83
N ASP A 56 9.71 0.34 -1.74
CA ASP A 56 10.34 -0.26 -2.92
C ASP A 56 11.86 -0.49 -2.73
N MET A 57 12.29 -0.71 -1.49
CA MET A 57 13.68 -0.83 -1.03
C MET A 57 14.51 0.46 -1.01
N SER A 58 14.29 1.42 -1.92
CA SER A 58 15.02 2.71 -1.93
C SER A 58 14.24 3.85 -1.27
N HIS A 59 12.91 3.83 -1.37
CA HIS A 59 12.02 4.82 -0.81
C HIS A 59 10.96 4.18 0.09
N GLN A 60 10.33 5.01 0.91
CA GLN A 60 9.21 4.63 1.75
C GLN A 60 8.18 5.76 1.81
N MET A 61 6.90 5.41 1.82
CA MET A 61 5.83 6.39 1.96
C MET A 61 4.67 5.85 2.79
N PHE A 62 3.91 6.76 3.39
CA PHE A 62 2.63 6.44 4.00
C PHE A 62 1.51 6.49 2.96
N VAL A 63 0.57 5.57 3.09
CA VAL A 63 -0.62 5.44 2.25
C VAL A 63 -1.83 5.05 3.10
N SER A 64 -3.03 5.41 2.68
CA SER A 64 -4.26 4.91 3.26
C SER A 64 -4.69 3.60 2.60
N LEU A 65 -5.22 2.69 3.42
CA LEU A 65 -5.89 1.50 2.94
C LEU A 65 -7.38 1.79 2.77
N LEU A 66 -7.95 1.34 1.66
CA LEU A 66 -9.39 1.45 1.42
C LEU A 66 -10.16 0.64 2.46
N GLN A 67 -11.27 1.20 2.97
CA GLN A 67 -12.01 0.61 4.09
C GLN A 67 -12.47 -0.83 3.83
N GLU A 68 -12.85 -1.15 2.58
CA GLU A 68 -13.24 -2.51 2.16
C GLU A 68 -12.10 -3.53 2.30
N HIS A 69 -10.85 -3.09 2.27
CA HIS A 69 -9.66 -3.93 2.45
C HIS A 69 -9.21 -4.05 3.91
N ASN A 70 -9.87 -3.38 4.87
CA ASN A 70 -9.51 -3.46 6.29
C ASN A 70 -9.54 -4.90 6.82
N GLN A 71 -10.47 -5.72 6.35
CA GLN A 71 -10.56 -7.14 6.74
C GLN A 71 -9.34 -7.94 6.31
N MET A 72 -8.57 -7.50 5.32
CA MET A 72 -7.32 -8.16 4.96
C MET A 72 -6.25 -7.99 6.04
N ILE A 73 -6.21 -6.86 6.76
CA ILE A 73 -5.33 -6.70 7.92
C ILE A 73 -5.88 -7.49 9.11
N LEU A 74 -7.17 -7.29 9.44
CA LEU A 74 -7.80 -7.92 10.60
C LEU A 74 -7.83 -9.45 10.50
N GLY A 75 -8.02 -9.98 9.29
CA GLY A 75 -7.97 -11.39 8.94
C GLY A 75 -6.56 -11.92 8.65
N ASN A 76 -5.50 -11.14 8.92
CA ASN A 76 -4.11 -11.58 8.79
C ASN A 76 -3.73 -12.01 7.35
N GLN A 77 -4.31 -11.39 6.33
CA GLN A 77 -3.95 -11.57 4.92
C GLN A 77 -2.89 -10.55 4.47
N LEU A 78 -2.89 -9.35 5.05
CA LEU A 78 -1.85 -8.32 4.93
C LEU A 78 -1.08 -8.19 6.24
N LYS A 79 0.24 -8.38 6.19
CA LYS A 79 1.11 -8.43 7.37
C LYS A 79 2.32 -7.53 7.25
N LEU A 80 2.88 -7.14 8.39
CA LEU A 80 4.19 -6.50 8.47
C LEU A 80 5.26 -7.39 7.82
N GLY A 81 6.13 -6.80 7.01
CA GLY A 81 7.23 -7.47 6.31
C GLY A 81 6.82 -8.17 5.02
N GLN A 82 5.52 -8.35 4.77
CA GLN A 82 5.00 -8.99 3.57
C GLN A 82 5.16 -8.09 2.34
N PHE A 83 5.33 -8.72 1.18
CA PHE A 83 5.26 -8.02 -0.09
C PHE A 83 3.84 -7.99 -0.65
N VAL A 84 3.51 -6.94 -1.39
CA VAL A 84 2.23 -6.74 -2.03
C VAL A 84 2.43 -6.20 -3.44
N TYR A 85 1.56 -6.61 -4.35
CA TYR A 85 1.41 -5.95 -5.63
C TYR A 85 0.50 -4.74 -5.47
N LEU A 86 0.96 -3.60 -5.98
CA LEU A 86 0.20 -2.36 -6.08
C LEU A 86 0.09 -1.96 -7.54
N LYS A 87 -1.13 -1.75 -8.01
CA LYS A 87 -1.38 -1.33 -9.40
C LYS A 87 -1.45 0.18 -9.54
N GLU A 88 -2.14 0.86 -8.62
CA GLU A 88 -2.42 2.29 -8.74
C GLU A 88 -2.47 2.97 -7.37
N LEU A 89 -2.05 4.23 -7.35
CA LEU A 89 -2.30 5.16 -6.25
C LEU A 89 -3.36 6.16 -6.69
N GLU A 90 -4.24 6.52 -5.77
CA GLU A 90 -5.20 7.60 -5.98
C GLU A 90 -4.82 8.81 -5.10
N LYS A 91 -5.02 10.01 -5.65
CA LYS A 91 -4.82 11.24 -4.91
C LYS A 91 -5.85 11.35 -3.78
N SER A 92 -5.37 11.44 -2.55
CA SER A 92 -6.20 11.68 -1.36
C SER A 92 -5.45 12.49 -0.31
N HIS A 93 -6.15 12.87 0.76
CA HIS A 93 -5.59 13.62 1.89
C HIS A 93 -5.77 12.80 3.18
N PRO A 94 -4.80 12.82 4.12
CA PRO A 94 -3.51 13.51 4.06
C PRO A 94 -2.43 12.76 3.27
N VAL A 95 -2.69 11.50 2.92
CA VAL A 95 -1.77 10.62 2.18
C VAL A 95 -2.51 9.99 0.99
N PRO A 96 -1.81 9.51 -0.05
CA PRO A 96 -2.42 8.81 -1.18
C PRO A 96 -3.10 7.50 -0.75
N LEU A 97 -4.11 7.09 -1.53
CA LEU A 97 -4.92 5.91 -1.29
C LEU A 97 -4.43 4.75 -2.17
N LEU A 98 -4.31 3.56 -1.59
CA LEU A 98 -4.01 2.34 -2.33
C LEU A 98 -5.24 1.83 -3.09
N ARG A 99 -5.09 1.57 -4.39
CA ARG A 99 -6.07 0.85 -5.22
C ARG A 99 -5.52 -0.50 -5.65
N ASP A 100 -6.38 -1.52 -5.61
CA ASP A 100 -6.09 -2.88 -6.07
C ASP A 100 -4.83 -3.50 -5.45
N ILE A 101 -4.79 -3.56 -4.12
CA ILE A 101 -3.69 -4.22 -3.38
C ILE A 101 -3.89 -5.74 -3.37
N THR A 102 -2.86 -6.49 -3.78
CA THR A 102 -2.89 -7.95 -3.74
C THR A 102 -1.71 -8.50 -2.95
N PRO A 103 -1.91 -9.36 -1.94
CA PRO A 103 -0.82 -10.01 -1.21
C PRO A 103 0.08 -10.80 -2.15
N PHE A 104 1.41 -10.68 -1.98
CA PHE A 104 2.34 -11.52 -2.70
C PHE A 104 2.32 -12.94 -2.10
N SER A 105 1.95 -13.93 -2.91
CA SER A 105 1.87 -15.34 -2.51
C SER A 105 3.21 -16.10 -2.62
N GLY A 106 4.33 -15.40 -2.77
CA GLY A 106 5.63 -16.06 -2.84
C GLY A 106 5.94 -16.81 -1.55
N ARG A 107 6.41 -18.05 -1.68
CA ARG A 107 6.76 -18.90 -0.55
C ARG A 107 7.90 -18.23 0.23
N HIS A 108 7.74 -18.11 1.55
CA HIS A 108 8.89 -17.98 2.44
C HIS A 108 9.79 -19.18 2.19
N VAL A 109 11.02 -18.95 1.73
CA VAL A 109 12.09 -19.94 1.70
C VAL A 109 12.96 -19.69 2.91
#